data_AF-A0A086K3H8-F1
#
_entry.id   AF-A0A086K3H8-F1
#
_cell.length_a   1.000
_cell.length_b   1.000
_cell.length_c   1.000
_cell.angle_alpha   90.00
_cell.angle_beta   90.00
_cell.angle_gamma   90.00
#
_symmetry.space_group_name_H-M   'P 1'
#
loop_
_entity.id
_entity.type
_entity.pdbx_description
1 polymer ?
#
loop_
_entity_poly.entity_id
_entity_poly.type
_entity_poly.pdbx_seq_one_letter_code
_entity_poly.pdbx_strand_id
1 'polypeptide(L)'
;MEELIPVVNRLQDVLASLGASASGPVLDLPQIAVVGAQSVGKSSVLEALVGRSFLPRGTGIVTRRPLILQASSLSSPPALPPQKRVGVQTDVATGMSVERELFVSFLSSRRAVHHLQSPGCMRLDAPRVALFVARLQLRNASDLQEEFGEFLHCPSRKFTDFEEIRREIERETERVGGQKNISPSPIVLKVSSPHVIDLTLVDLPGITKVPVGDQPSDIEAQIRRIVFQFISEPSTIILAVTAANTDIANSDSLKIAREVDPEGLRTVGVVTKVDTLEEGADCSEVLRNRVIPLKRG
;
A
#
# COMPACT_ATOMS: atom_id res chain seq x y z
N MET A 1 -1.57 -11.38 1.52
CA MET A 1 -2.55 -10.28 1.73
C MET A 1 -3.86 -10.58 1.00
N GLU A 2 -3.82 -11.14 -0.21
CA GLU A 2 -5.00 -11.52 -1.01
C GLU A 2 -6.04 -12.40 -0.29
N GLU A 3 -5.61 -13.37 0.52
CA GLU A 3 -6.54 -14.21 1.30
C GLU A 3 -7.10 -13.51 2.55
N LEU A 4 -6.39 -12.50 3.07
CA LEU A 4 -6.76 -11.77 4.28
C LEU A 4 -7.81 -10.69 3.98
N ILE A 5 -7.75 -10.06 2.80
CA ILE A 5 -8.72 -9.04 2.34
C ILE A 5 -10.17 -9.54 2.44
N PRO A 6 -10.57 -10.68 1.84
CA PRO A 6 -11.95 -11.15 1.93
C PRO A 6 -12.34 -11.57 3.36
N VAL A 7 -11.39 -11.98 4.21
CA VAL A 7 -11.68 -12.31 5.61
C VAL A 7 -11.94 -11.04 6.43
N VAL A 8 -11.08 -10.03 6.29
CA VAL A 8 -11.22 -8.74 6.98
C VAL A 8 -12.47 -8.01 6.51
N ASN A 9 -12.73 -7.97 5.20
CA ASN A 9 -13.92 -7.34 4.65
C ASN A 9 -15.19 -8.04 5.15
N ARG A 10 -15.23 -9.39 5.19
CA ARG A 10 -16.36 -10.14 5.76
C ARG A 10 -16.55 -9.85 7.26
N LEU A 11 -15.47 -9.72 8.03
CA LEU A 11 -15.56 -9.37 9.45
C LEU A 11 -16.11 -7.94 9.63
N GLN A 12 -15.61 -6.98 8.85
CA GLN A 12 -16.09 -5.61 8.85
C GLN A 12 -17.58 -5.55 8.46
N ASP A 13 -18.01 -6.29 7.43
CA ASP A 13 -19.41 -6.38 7.00
C ASP A 13 -20.30 -6.99 8.09
N VAL A 14 -19.84 -8.06 8.77
CA VAL A 14 -20.56 -8.67 9.88
C VAL A 14 -20.69 -7.68 11.04
N LEU A 15 -19.61 -7.00 11.41
CA LEU A 15 -19.61 -5.99 12.47
C LEU A 15 -20.53 -4.80 12.14
N ALA A 16 -20.55 -4.35 10.88
CA ALA A 16 -21.45 -3.31 10.40
C ALA A 16 -22.92 -3.77 10.40
N SER A 17 -23.19 -5.02 10.01
CA SER A 17 -24.54 -5.58 9.94
C SER A 17 -25.19 -5.81 11.31
N LEU A 18 -24.38 -5.99 12.36
CA LEU A 18 -24.85 -6.22 13.73
C LEU A 18 -25.36 -4.94 14.42
N GLY A 19 -25.49 -3.83 13.70
CA GLY A 19 -26.08 -2.61 14.24
C GLY A 19 -25.20 -1.96 15.31
N ALA A 20 -23.88 -2.15 15.24
CA ALA A 20 -22.95 -1.23 15.85
C ALA A 20 -23.11 0.10 15.09
N SER A 21 -24.08 0.91 15.54
CA SER A 21 -24.41 2.27 15.07
C SER A 21 -23.17 2.96 14.54
N ALA A 22 -23.27 3.74 13.45
CA ALA A 22 -22.29 4.60 12.73
C ALA A 22 -20.95 5.06 13.37
N SER A 23 -20.66 4.71 14.61
CA SER A 23 -19.44 4.73 15.42
C SER A 23 -19.22 3.39 16.18
N GLY A 24 -19.48 2.24 15.55
CA GLY A 24 -19.15 0.91 16.08
C GLY A 24 -17.63 0.66 16.03
N PRO A 25 -17.07 -0.34 16.75
CA PRO A 25 -15.64 -0.59 16.69
C PRO A 25 -15.30 -1.09 15.29
N VAL A 26 -14.88 -0.18 14.42
CA VAL A 26 -13.97 -0.48 13.32
C VAL A 26 -12.86 -1.30 13.97
N LEU A 27 -12.52 -2.46 13.38
CA LEU A 27 -11.35 -3.19 13.84
C LEU A 27 -10.15 -2.26 13.63
N ASP A 28 -9.72 -1.59 14.70
CA ASP A 28 -8.53 -0.74 14.69
C ASP A 28 -7.35 -1.68 14.50
N LEU A 29 -6.96 -1.83 13.23
CA LEU A 29 -5.79 -2.59 12.88
C LEU A 29 -4.57 -1.85 13.44
N PRO A 30 -3.64 -2.57 14.06
CA PRO A 30 -2.47 -1.96 14.68
C PRO A 30 -1.67 -1.18 13.64
N GLN A 31 -1.19 0.00 14.04
CA GLN A 31 -0.23 0.74 13.24
C GLN A 31 1.06 -0.07 13.13
N ILE A 32 1.73 -0.03 11.98
CA ILE A 32 3.03 -0.67 11.80
C ILE A 32 4.09 0.42 11.60
N ALA A 33 5.02 0.55 12.55
CA ALA A 33 6.10 1.52 12.49
C ALA A 33 7.43 0.83 12.15
N VAL A 34 8.15 1.36 11.15
CA VAL A 34 9.42 0.79 10.69
C VAL A 34 10.59 1.56 11.29
N VAL A 35 11.39 0.87 12.10
CA VAL A 35 12.55 1.45 12.81
C VAL A 35 13.83 0.77 12.33
N GLY A 36 14.88 1.55 12.11
CA GLY A 36 16.09 1.06 11.47
C GLY A 36 17.13 2.15 11.33
N ALA A 37 18.41 1.79 11.33
CA ALA A 37 19.46 2.72 10.96
C ALA A 37 19.25 3.27 9.53
N GLN A 38 19.96 4.33 9.17
CA GLN A 38 19.93 4.83 7.80
C GLN A 38 20.37 3.75 6.80
N SER A 39 19.76 3.70 5.61
CA SER A 39 20.15 2.79 4.51
C SER A 39 19.99 1.28 4.77
N VAL A 40 19.34 0.87 5.87
CA VAL A 40 19.06 -0.57 6.14
C VAL A 40 17.91 -1.14 5.30
N GLY A 41 17.26 -0.34 4.45
CA GLY A 41 16.18 -0.81 3.58
C GLY A 41 14.76 -0.68 4.16
N LYS A 42 14.52 0.23 5.12
CA LYS A 42 13.18 0.49 5.70
C LYS A 42 12.10 0.74 4.65
N SER A 43 12.34 1.69 3.75
CA SER A 43 11.40 2.02 2.69
C SER A 43 11.19 0.85 1.72
N SER A 44 12.22 0.03 1.47
CA SER A 44 12.08 -1.20 0.67
C SER A 44 11.22 -2.27 1.35
N VAL A 45 11.32 -2.41 2.68
CA VAL A 45 10.45 -3.31 3.46
C VAL A 45 8.99 -2.83 3.39
N LEU A 46 8.76 -1.52 3.51
CA LEU A 46 7.41 -0.95 3.36
C LEU A 46 6.84 -1.15 1.97
N GLU A 47 7.63 -0.92 0.93
CA GLU A 47 7.19 -1.14 -0.46
C GLU A 47 6.90 -2.62 -0.74
N ALA A 48 7.66 -3.54 -0.14
CA ALA A 48 7.39 -4.97 -0.24
C ALA A 48 6.07 -5.36 0.45
N LEU A 49 5.73 -4.72 1.58
CA LEU A 49 4.46 -4.94 2.28
C LEU A 49 3.25 -4.40 1.49
N VAL A 50 3.43 -3.26 0.82
CA VAL A 50 2.38 -2.61 0.02
C VAL A 50 2.31 -3.20 -1.39
N GLY A 51 3.37 -3.86 -1.86
CA GLY A 51 3.46 -4.45 -3.20
C GLY A 51 3.71 -3.43 -4.33
N ARG A 52 4.09 -2.18 -4.00
CA ARG A 52 4.28 -1.08 -4.96
C ARG A 52 5.50 -0.22 -4.58
N SER A 53 6.19 0.33 -5.57
CA SER A 53 7.29 1.28 -5.36
C SER A 53 6.80 2.72 -5.51
N PHE A 54 6.80 3.48 -4.43
CA PHE A 54 6.37 4.88 -4.41
C PHE A 54 7.08 5.69 -3.32
N LEU A 55 7.93 5.06 -2.53
CA LEU A 55 8.73 5.74 -1.53
C LEU A 55 10.00 6.28 -2.20
N PRO A 56 10.45 7.49 -1.81
CA PRO A 56 11.70 8.03 -2.34
C PRO A 56 12.88 7.10 -1.99
N ARG A 57 13.78 6.90 -2.95
CA ARG A 57 15.01 6.11 -2.81
C ARG A 57 16.20 6.98 -3.24
N GLY A 58 17.28 6.97 -2.47
CA GLY A 58 18.46 7.79 -2.75
C GLY A 58 19.61 7.58 -1.77
N THR A 59 20.75 8.22 -2.05
CA THR A 59 21.92 8.28 -1.16
C THR A 59 21.77 9.44 -0.17
N GLY A 60 22.04 9.24 1.12
CA GLY A 60 21.81 10.24 2.18
C GLY A 60 20.56 9.97 3.04
N ILE A 61 20.16 10.89 3.92
CA ILE A 61 18.94 10.74 4.73
C ILE A 61 17.75 11.03 3.82
N VAL A 62 17.16 9.97 3.26
CA VAL A 62 16.04 10.07 2.33
C VAL A 62 14.75 10.45 3.08
N THR A 63 14.48 9.78 4.21
CA THR A 63 13.32 10.04 5.08
C THR A 63 13.67 11.07 6.15
N ARG A 64 13.46 12.36 5.89
CA ARG A 64 13.70 13.48 6.84
C ARG A 64 12.44 13.92 7.60
N ARG A 65 11.29 13.35 7.24
CA ARG A 65 10.00 13.51 7.90
C ARG A 65 9.36 12.14 8.00
N PRO A 66 8.63 11.83 9.08
CA PRO A 66 7.81 10.63 9.12
C PRO A 66 6.83 10.61 7.94
N LEU A 67 6.65 9.46 7.31
CA LEU A 67 5.62 9.25 6.31
C LEU A 67 4.58 8.29 6.89
N ILE A 68 3.35 8.78 7.06
CA ILE A 68 2.21 7.97 7.45
C ILE A 68 1.47 7.60 6.17
N LEU A 69 1.51 6.32 5.84
CA LEU A 69 0.79 5.73 4.74
C LEU A 69 -0.46 5.04 5.29
N GLN A 70 -1.63 5.53 4.87
CA GLN A 70 -2.92 4.92 5.17
C GLN A 70 -3.40 4.19 3.92
N ALA A 71 -3.31 2.87 3.93
CA ALA A 71 -3.99 2.06 2.93
C ALA A 71 -5.48 1.99 3.29
N SER A 72 -6.36 2.24 2.33
CA SER A 72 -7.80 2.06 2.49
C SER A 72 -8.36 1.20 1.37
N SER A 73 -9.11 0.15 1.74
CA SER A 73 -9.74 -0.72 0.76
C SER A 73 -10.87 0.03 0.06
N LEU A 74 -10.83 0.08 -1.27
CA LEU A 74 -12.00 0.48 -2.05
C LEU A 74 -12.96 -0.71 -2.04
N SER A 75 -13.81 -0.82 -1.02
CA SER A 75 -14.87 -1.82 -1.05
C SER A 75 -15.75 -1.54 -2.27
N SER A 76 -15.90 -2.54 -3.13
CA SER A 76 -16.94 -2.51 -4.16
C SER A 76 -18.28 -2.27 -3.47
N PRO A 77 -19.16 -1.38 -3.99
CA PRO A 77 -20.51 -1.27 -3.44
C PRO A 77 -21.14 -2.67 -3.37
N PRO A 78 -21.92 -2.97 -2.30
CA PRO A 78 -22.46 -4.31 -2.10
C PRO A 78 -23.14 -4.76 -3.38
N ALA A 79 -22.67 -5.90 -3.92
CA ALA A 79 -23.24 -6.47 -5.13
C ALA A 79 -24.76 -6.50 -4.95
N LEU A 80 -25.47 -5.74 -5.79
CA LEU A 80 -26.93 -5.72 -5.78
C LEU A 80 -27.42 -7.18 -5.70
N PRO A 81 -28.33 -7.51 -4.78
CA PRO A 81 -28.79 -8.88 -4.62
C PRO A 81 -29.21 -9.40 -6.00
N PRO A 82 -28.90 -10.67 -6.33
CA PRO A 82 -29.20 -11.22 -7.65
C PRO A 82 -30.68 -10.99 -7.90
N GLN A 83 -30.99 -10.10 -8.85
CA GLN A 83 -32.37 -9.84 -9.24
C GLN A 83 -32.92 -11.19 -9.66
N LYS A 84 -33.88 -11.73 -8.88
CA LYS A 84 -34.66 -12.89 -9.27
C LYS A 84 -35.08 -12.64 -10.72
N ARG A 85 -34.73 -13.56 -11.63
CA ARG A 85 -35.27 -13.58 -12.99
C ARG A 85 -36.79 -13.53 -12.88
N VAL A 86 -37.36 -12.34 -12.96
CA VAL A 86 -38.75 -12.17 -13.34
C VAL A 86 -38.75 -12.50 -14.83
N GLY A 87 -39.38 -13.61 -15.19
CA GLY A 87 -39.56 -13.97 -16.59
C GLY A 87 -40.39 -12.87 -17.26
N VAL A 88 -39.72 -11.98 -17.98
CA VAL A 88 -40.38 -11.06 -18.89
C VAL A 88 -40.54 -11.80 -20.21
N GLN A 89 -41.76 -12.26 -20.49
CA GLN A 89 -42.18 -12.56 -21.86
C GLN A 89 -42.06 -11.25 -22.67
N THR A 90 -41.19 -11.27 -23.67
CA THR A 90 -41.03 -10.15 -24.60
C THR A 90 -42.18 -10.18 -25.60
N ASP A 91 -43.16 -9.31 -25.43
CA ASP A 91 -44.02 -8.89 -26.53
C ASP A 91 -43.27 -7.86 -27.38
N VAL A 92 -43.27 -8.14 -28.68
CA VAL A 92 -42.51 -7.42 -29.70
C VAL A 92 -43.35 -6.25 -30.19
N ALA A 93 -43.18 -5.06 -29.61
CA ALA A 93 -43.43 -3.79 -30.30
C ALA A 93 -43.08 -2.59 -29.41
N THR A 94 -42.49 -1.57 -30.03
CA THR A 94 -42.22 -0.20 -29.56
C THR A 94 -40.90 0.06 -28.83
N GLY A 95 -40.13 1.03 -29.36
CA GLY A 95 -39.10 1.75 -28.61
C GLY A 95 -37.67 1.75 -29.18
N MET A 96 -37.48 1.89 -30.50
CA MET A 96 -36.22 2.37 -31.07
C MET A 96 -35.92 3.77 -30.51
N SER A 97 -34.73 4.06 -29.95
CA SER A 97 -34.02 5.35 -30.09
C SER A 97 -32.68 5.54 -29.34
N VAL A 98 -32.18 4.63 -28.50
CA VAL A 98 -30.96 4.94 -27.68
C VAL A 98 -29.67 4.22 -28.10
N GLU A 99 -29.72 3.29 -29.06
CA GLU A 99 -28.55 2.44 -29.39
C GLU A 99 -27.69 2.94 -30.58
N ARG A 100 -28.03 4.08 -31.20
CA ARG A 100 -27.31 4.55 -32.41
C ARG A 100 -26.04 5.36 -32.14
N GLU A 101 -25.88 6.02 -31.00
CA GLU A 101 -24.70 6.87 -30.77
C GLU A 101 -23.43 6.08 -30.40
N LEU A 102 -23.56 4.99 -29.62
CA LEU A 102 -22.41 4.17 -29.23
C LEU A 102 -21.85 3.32 -30.39
N PHE A 103 -22.69 3.00 -31.38
CA PHE A 103 -22.32 2.12 -32.49
C PHE A 103 -21.49 2.85 -33.58
N VAL A 104 -21.73 4.15 -33.81
CA VAL A 104 -21.02 4.93 -34.85
C VAL A 104 -19.59 5.27 -34.43
N SER A 105 -19.32 5.41 -33.13
CA SER A 105 -17.97 5.60 -32.59
C SER A 105 -17.08 4.36 -32.80
N PHE A 106 -17.64 3.16 -32.61
CA PHE A 106 -16.88 1.92 -32.63
C PHE A 106 -16.40 1.49 -34.02
N LEU A 107 -17.15 1.78 -35.08
CA LEU A 107 -16.77 1.45 -36.46
C LEU A 107 -15.73 2.41 -37.07
N SER A 108 -15.34 3.46 -36.35
CA SER A 108 -14.34 4.43 -36.83
C SER A 108 -12.89 3.97 -36.62
N SER A 109 -12.65 2.92 -35.83
CA SER A 109 -11.32 2.31 -35.68
C SER A 109 -11.07 1.23 -36.73
N ARG A 110 -10.67 1.66 -37.93
CA ARG A 110 -10.24 0.78 -39.03
C ARG A 110 -8.92 0.08 -38.66
N ARG A 111 -8.97 -1.05 -37.93
CA ARG A 111 -7.84 -1.98 -37.88
C ARG A 111 -8.14 -3.46 -37.59
N ALA A 112 -9.39 -3.84 -37.33
CA ALA A 112 -9.72 -5.22 -36.91
C ALA A 112 -10.77 -5.95 -37.78
N VAL A 113 -10.96 -5.59 -39.05
CA VAL A 113 -11.98 -6.24 -39.92
C VAL A 113 -11.38 -6.97 -41.14
N HIS A 114 -10.06 -6.95 -41.34
CA HIS A 114 -9.46 -7.54 -42.55
C HIS A 114 -9.01 -9.01 -42.43
N HIS A 115 -9.29 -9.71 -41.32
CA HIS A 115 -8.86 -11.11 -41.15
C HIS A 115 -9.96 -12.12 -40.79
N LEU A 116 -11.20 -11.85 -41.20
CA LEU A 116 -12.32 -12.78 -41.09
C LEU A 116 -13.01 -13.00 -42.45
N GLN A 117 -12.22 -13.38 -43.46
CA GLN A 117 -12.73 -13.87 -44.73
C GLN A 117 -11.99 -15.14 -45.13
N SER A 118 -12.30 -16.23 -44.44
CA SER A 118 -11.99 -17.60 -44.87
C SER A 118 -13.32 -18.36 -44.96
N PRO A 119 -13.62 -19.03 -46.08
CA PRO A 119 -14.89 -19.72 -46.26
C PRO A 119 -14.89 -21.04 -45.48
N GLY A 120 -15.59 -21.10 -44.36
CA GLY A 120 -15.72 -22.34 -43.57
C GLY A 120 -16.23 -22.18 -42.12
N CYS A 121 -16.31 -20.96 -41.57
CA CYS A 121 -16.81 -20.75 -40.22
C CYS A 121 -18.30 -20.43 -40.21
N MET A 122 -19.05 -21.08 -39.31
CA MET A 122 -20.49 -20.87 -39.08
C MET A 122 -20.81 -19.37 -38.93
N ARG A 123 -21.82 -18.88 -39.66
CA ARG A 123 -22.35 -17.52 -39.52
C ARG A 123 -22.96 -17.34 -38.12
N LEU A 124 -22.20 -16.75 -37.22
CA LEU A 124 -22.74 -16.17 -35.99
C LEU A 124 -23.24 -14.77 -36.32
N ASP A 125 -24.54 -14.52 -36.13
CA ASP A 125 -25.18 -13.23 -36.40
C ASP A 125 -24.43 -12.09 -35.70
N ALA A 126 -23.98 -11.11 -36.49
CA ALA A 126 -23.25 -9.91 -36.05
C ALA A 126 -23.86 -9.21 -34.80
N PRO A 127 -25.19 -9.06 -34.65
CA PRO A 127 -25.77 -8.47 -33.43
C PRO A 127 -25.59 -9.36 -32.19
N ARG A 128 -25.54 -10.68 -32.32
CA ARG A 128 -25.33 -11.60 -31.19
C ARG A 128 -23.87 -11.63 -30.74
N VAL A 129 -22.93 -11.53 -31.69
CA VAL A 129 -21.49 -11.40 -31.38
C VAL A 129 -21.21 -10.04 -30.75
N ALA A 130 -21.81 -8.95 -31.27
CA ALA A 130 -21.68 -7.62 -30.68
C ALA A 130 -22.25 -7.55 -29.24
N LEU A 131 -23.41 -8.17 -28.99
CA LEU A 131 -24.00 -8.24 -27.65
C LEU A 131 -23.19 -9.16 -26.72
N PHE A 132 -22.57 -10.22 -27.26
CA PHE A 132 -21.69 -11.12 -26.49
C PHE A 132 -20.34 -10.45 -26.15
N VAL A 133 -19.75 -9.70 -27.09
CA VAL A 133 -18.54 -8.90 -26.88
C VAL A 133 -18.83 -7.72 -25.95
N ALA A 134 -19.96 -7.03 -26.10
CA ALA A 134 -20.41 -6.00 -25.16
C ALA A 134 -20.69 -6.58 -23.77
N ARG A 135 -21.25 -7.80 -23.66
CA ARG A 135 -21.40 -8.51 -22.38
C ARG A 135 -20.08 -9.04 -21.81
N LEU A 136 -19.09 -9.37 -22.65
CA LEU A 136 -17.73 -9.71 -22.21
C LEU A 136 -17.00 -8.46 -21.71
N GLN A 137 -17.15 -7.33 -22.40
CA GLN A 137 -16.56 -6.04 -22.03
C GLN A 137 -17.25 -5.44 -20.79
N LEU A 138 -18.56 -5.68 -20.59
CA LEU A 138 -19.27 -5.32 -19.36
C LEU A 138 -18.97 -6.27 -18.19
N ARG A 139 -18.40 -7.46 -18.43
CA ARG A 139 -17.88 -8.32 -17.36
C ARG A 139 -16.50 -7.87 -16.83
N ASN A 140 -15.79 -7.03 -17.58
CA ASN A 140 -14.53 -6.41 -17.14
C ASN A 140 -14.71 -4.96 -16.69
N ALA A 141 -15.94 -4.46 -16.61
CA ALA A 141 -16.22 -3.11 -16.10
C ALA A 141 -16.18 -3.02 -14.56
N SER A 142 -16.12 -4.15 -13.86
CA SER A 142 -15.91 -4.21 -12.41
C SER A 142 -14.43 -4.07 -11.99
N ASP A 143 -13.49 -4.01 -12.94
CA ASP A 143 -12.03 -4.01 -12.70
C ASP A 143 -11.37 -2.63 -12.81
N LEU A 144 -12.14 -1.54 -12.97
CA LEU A 144 -11.59 -0.17 -13.06
C LEU A 144 -11.98 0.68 -11.84
N GLN A 145 -11.87 0.13 -10.63
CA GLN A 145 -11.62 1.00 -9.47
C GLN A 145 -10.16 1.44 -9.58
N GLU A 146 -9.93 2.57 -10.24
CA GLU A 146 -8.59 3.14 -10.39
C GLU A 146 -7.98 3.39 -9.01
N GLU A 147 -6.81 2.81 -8.77
CA GLU A 147 -6.02 3.04 -7.57
C GLU A 147 -5.56 4.50 -7.55
N PHE A 148 -5.67 5.17 -6.41
CA PHE A 148 -5.18 6.54 -6.28
C PHE A 148 -4.63 6.84 -4.89
N GLY A 149 -3.62 7.70 -4.86
CA GLY A 149 -3.11 8.36 -3.66
C GLY A 149 -3.73 9.74 -3.46
N GLU A 150 -3.89 10.16 -2.22
CA GLU A 150 -4.30 11.51 -1.83
C GLU A 150 -3.44 11.95 -0.65
N PHE A 151 -2.87 13.15 -0.73
CA PHE A 151 -2.11 13.70 0.38
C PHE A 151 -2.99 14.59 1.25
N LEU A 152 -2.81 14.51 2.57
CA LEU A 152 -3.56 15.35 3.50
C LEU A 152 -3.32 16.86 3.28
N HIS A 153 -2.14 17.25 2.81
CA HIS A 153 -1.83 18.65 2.47
C HIS A 153 -2.38 19.09 1.11
N CYS A 154 -2.95 18.18 0.31
CA CYS A 154 -3.52 18.41 -1.02
C CYS A 154 -4.76 17.51 -1.27
N PRO A 155 -5.84 17.62 -0.48
CA PRO A 155 -6.95 16.65 -0.49
C PRO A 155 -7.77 16.63 -1.79
N SER A 156 -7.69 17.68 -2.60
CA SER A 156 -8.44 17.77 -3.87
C SER A 156 -7.73 17.09 -5.05
N ARG A 157 -6.47 16.66 -4.88
CA ARG A 157 -5.65 16.10 -5.95
C ARG A 157 -5.47 14.60 -5.74
N LYS A 158 -5.98 13.82 -6.68
CA LYS A 158 -5.75 12.38 -6.77
C LYS A 158 -4.50 12.11 -7.61
N PHE A 159 -3.63 11.27 -7.08
CA PHE A 159 -2.41 10.83 -7.73
C PHE A 159 -2.58 9.40 -8.18
N THR A 160 -2.66 9.18 -9.49
CA THR A 160 -2.72 7.83 -10.09
C THR A 160 -1.34 7.32 -10.49
N ASP A 161 -0.39 8.23 -10.72
CA ASP A 161 1.01 7.91 -10.99
C ASP A 161 1.85 7.92 -9.70
N PHE A 162 2.47 6.78 -9.39
CA PHE A 162 3.35 6.61 -8.24
C PHE A 162 4.63 7.47 -8.34
N GLU A 163 5.12 7.80 -9.53
CA GLU A 163 6.24 8.74 -9.67
C GLU A 163 5.84 10.16 -9.27
N GLU A 164 4.59 10.56 -9.51
CA GLU A 164 4.09 11.84 -9.00
C GLU A 164 3.98 11.84 -7.47
N ILE A 165 3.54 10.73 -6.87
CA ILE A 165 3.52 10.56 -5.41
C ILE A 165 4.93 10.73 -4.84
N ARG A 166 5.93 10.05 -5.43
CA ARG A 166 7.32 10.15 -4.99
C ARG A 166 7.84 11.59 -5.07
N ARG A 167 7.62 12.27 -6.20
CA ARG A 167 8.01 13.69 -6.38
C ARG A 167 7.29 14.62 -5.41
N GLU A 168 6.02 14.34 -5.09
CA GLU A 168 5.26 15.11 -4.09
C GLU A 168 5.86 14.93 -2.69
N ILE A 169 6.21 13.71 -2.28
CA ILE A 169 6.87 13.44 -0.99
C ILE A 169 8.19 14.21 -0.89
N GLU A 170 9.01 14.16 -1.94
CA GLU A 170 10.30 14.88 -1.99
C GLU A 170 10.10 16.40 -1.89
N ARG A 171 9.17 16.95 -2.68
CA ARG A 171 8.84 18.38 -2.68
C ARG A 171 8.33 18.85 -1.31
N GLU A 172 7.42 18.09 -0.71
CA GLU A 172 6.81 18.42 0.58
C GLU A 172 7.82 18.28 1.73
N THR A 173 8.77 17.36 1.60
CA THR A 173 9.91 17.26 2.51
C THR A 173 10.79 18.50 2.44
N GLU A 174 11.12 18.96 1.22
CA GLU A 174 11.95 20.15 1.02
C GLU A 174 11.23 21.46 1.43
N ARG A 175 9.92 21.56 1.19
CA ARG A 175 9.11 22.73 1.52
C ARG A 175 9.12 23.07 3.01
N VAL A 176 8.98 22.05 3.86
CA VAL A 176 8.84 22.24 5.33
C VAL A 176 10.17 22.12 6.05
N GLY A 177 11.04 21.17 5.65
CA GLY A 177 12.32 20.94 6.29
C GLY A 177 13.46 21.81 5.76
N GLY A 178 13.23 22.55 4.68
CA GLY A 178 14.34 23.07 3.86
C GLY A 178 15.24 21.94 3.36
N GLN A 179 16.46 22.27 2.94
CA GLN A 179 17.39 21.25 2.47
C GLN A 179 17.99 20.39 3.60
N LYS A 180 17.87 20.78 4.88
CA LYS A 180 18.81 20.30 5.91
C LYS A 180 18.20 19.90 7.26
N ASN A 181 16.97 20.30 7.59
CA ASN A 181 16.38 20.02 8.90
C ASN A 181 15.46 18.79 8.88
N ILE A 182 15.42 18.07 10.00
CA ILE A 182 14.45 17.01 10.27
C ILE A 182 13.23 17.66 10.93
N SER A 183 12.03 17.26 10.51
CA SER A 183 10.78 17.76 11.09
C SER A 183 9.96 16.61 11.68
N PRO A 184 9.39 16.78 12.89
CA PRO A 184 8.48 15.80 13.48
C PRO A 184 7.12 15.74 12.77
N SER A 185 6.79 16.77 11.96
CA SER A 185 5.51 16.85 11.26
C SER A 185 5.44 15.79 10.14
N PRO A 186 4.52 14.81 10.23
CA PRO A 186 4.42 13.74 9.25
C PRO A 186 3.89 14.24 7.91
N ILE A 187 4.25 13.54 6.83
CA ILE A 187 3.54 13.58 5.56
C ILE A 187 2.51 12.46 5.62
N VAL A 188 1.23 12.77 5.42
CA VAL A 188 0.15 11.77 5.45
C VAL A 188 -0.31 11.52 4.03
N LEU A 189 -0.14 10.29 3.56
CA LEU A 189 -0.55 9.80 2.25
C LEU A 189 -1.61 8.72 2.44
N LYS A 190 -2.79 8.93 1.88
CA LYS A 190 -3.85 7.92 1.82
C LYS A 190 -3.82 7.24 0.46
N VAL A 191 -3.66 5.92 0.41
CA VAL A 191 -3.71 5.12 -0.82
C VAL A 191 -4.98 4.30 -0.82
N SER A 192 -5.82 4.52 -1.83
CA SER A 192 -7.06 3.79 -2.03
C SER A 192 -6.86 2.75 -3.12
N SER A 193 -7.05 1.46 -2.80
CA SER A 193 -6.94 0.35 -3.75
C SER A 193 -7.92 -0.78 -3.37
N PRO A 194 -8.46 -1.53 -4.34
CA PRO A 194 -9.27 -2.71 -4.05
C PRO A 194 -8.42 -3.91 -3.56
N HIS A 195 -7.09 -3.84 -3.68
CA HIS A 195 -6.17 -4.92 -3.35
C HIS A 195 -5.44 -4.74 -2.01
N VAL A 196 -5.88 -3.78 -1.19
CA VAL A 196 -5.30 -3.51 0.13
C VAL A 196 -6.36 -3.65 1.22
N ILE A 197 -5.90 -4.00 2.43
CA ILE A 197 -6.69 -3.87 3.65
C ILE A 197 -6.48 -2.49 4.28
N ASP A 198 -7.41 -2.06 5.12
CA ASP A 198 -7.25 -0.83 5.89
C ASP A 198 -6.06 -0.97 6.84
N LEU A 199 -4.95 -0.29 6.58
CA LEU A 199 -3.74 -0.43 7.38
C LEU A 199 -2.99 0.89 7.42
N THR A 200 -2.45 1.23 8.60
CA THR A 200 -1.56 2.37 8.75
C THR A 200 -0.11 1.92 8.89
N LEU A 201 0.72 2.32 7.93
CA LEU A 201 2.15 2.08 7.89
C LEU A 201 2.88 3.40 8.15
N VAL A 202 3.93 3.38 8.96
CA VAL A 202 4.73 4.56 9.27
C VAL A 202 6.18 4.31 8.90
N ASP A 203 6.69 5.06 7.92
CA ASP A 203 8.13 5.15 7.64
C ASP A 203 8.74 6.23 8.55
N LEU A 204 9.75 5.85 9.32
CA LEU A 204 10.43 6.76 10.23
C LEU A 204 11.82 7.12 9.72
N PRO A 205 12.33 8.33 10.04
CA PRO A 205 13.71 8.70 9.75
C PRO A 205 14.70 7.65 10.26
N GLY A 206 15.71 7.33 9.44
CA GLY A 206 16.74 6.39 9.83
C GLY A 206 17.65 6.95 10.90
N ILE A 207 17.91 6.17 11.95
CA ILE A 207 18.82 6.58 13.03
C ILE A 207 20.25 6.71 12.48
N THR A 208 20.93 7.81 12.84
CA THR A 208 22.33 8.09 12.50
C THR A 208 23.08 8.48 13.77
N LYS A 209 24.31 7.96 13.93
CA LYS A 209 25.19 8.29 15.07
C LYS A 209 26.12 9.46 14.79
N VAL A 210 26.40 9.70 13.51
CA VAL A 210 27.32 10.74 13.07
C VAL A 210 26.53 11.70 12.18
N PRO A 211 26.46 13.00 12.51
CA PRO A 211 25.87 13.98 11.63
C PRO A 211 26.68 14.04 10.33
N VAL A 212 25.98 14.07 9.20
CA VAL A 212 26.61 14.16 7.88
C VAL A 212 26.35 15.55 7.30
N GLY A 213 27.41 16.21 6.82
CA GLY A 213 27.33 17.57 6.28
C GLY A 213 27.00 18.59 7.37
N ASP A 214 26.03 19.48 7.10
CA ASP A 214 25.63 20.56 8.01
C ASP A 214 24.52 20.16 9.00
N GLN A 215 24.35 18.85 9.26
CA GLN A 215 23.38 18.39 10.26
C GLN A 215 23.80 18.85 11.67
N PRO A 216 22.83 19.21 12.52
CA PRO A 216 23.15 19.64 13.86
C PRO A 216 23.71 18.46 14.68
N SER A 217 24.53 18.76 15.68
CA SER A 217 25.18 17.73 16.51
C SER A 217 24.19 16.91 17.35
N ASP A 218 22.96 17.39 17.53
CA ASP A 218 21.88 16.74 18.26
C ASP A 218 20.91 15.93 17.36
N ILE A 219 21.27 15.71 16.09
CA ILE A 219 20.39 15.04 15.11
C ILE A 219 19.92 13.66 15.56
N GLU A 220 20.79 12.88 16.22
CA GLU A 220 20.43 11.56 16.75
C GLU A 220 19.30 11.69 17.78
N ALA A 221 19.42 12.65 18.71
CA ALA A 221 18.42 12.88 19.75
C ALA A 221 17.09 13.35 19.16
N GLN A 222 17.12 14.17 18.10
CA GLN A 222 15.92 14.61 17.39
C GLN A 222 15.22 13.43 16.69
N ILE A 223 15.96 12.60 15.96
CA ILE A 223 15.41 11.41 15.28
C ILE A 223 14.82 10.45 16.31
N ARG A 224 15.56 10.15 17.38
CA ARG A 224 15.07 9.30 18.48
C ARG A 224 13.75 9.86 19.02
N ARG A 225 13.67 11.15 19.33
CA ARG A 225 12.44 11.77 19.85
C ARG A 225 11.25 11.57 18.92
N ILE A 226 11.45 11.73 17.60
CA ILE A 226 10.42 11.48 16.60
C ILE A 226 10.02 10.00 16.60
N VAL A 227 10.99 9.09 16.54
CA VAL A 227 10.72 7.64 16.55
C VAL A 227 9.91 7.23 17.78
N PHE A 228 10.30 7.68 18.98
CA PHE A 228 9.60 7.40 20.23
C PHE A 228 8.15 7.89 20.24
N GLN A 229 7.81 8.97 19.53
CA GLN A 229 6.42 9.42 19.43
C GLN A 229 5.50 8.39 18.76
N PHE A 230 6.02 7.58 17.83
CA PHE A 230 5.23 6.58 17.11
C PHE A 230 5.29 5.20 17.78
N ILE A 231 6.45 4.77 18.26
CA ILE A 231 6.62 3.41 18.80
C ILE A 231 6.20 3.25 20.26
N SER A 232 6.05 4.35 21.00
CA SER A 232 5.60 4.28 22.41
C SER A 232 4.12 3.91 22.51
N GLU A 233 3.35 4.05 21.44
CA GLU A 233 1.94 3.66 21.40
C GLU A 233 1.82 2.11 21.50
N PRO A 234 1.07 1.56 22.48
CA PRO A 234 0.99 0.11 22.70
C PRO A 234 0.36 -0.67 21.54
N SER A 235 -0.51 -0.04 20.76
CA SER A 235 -1.16 -0.63 19.59
C SER A 235 -0.26 -0.66 18.34
N THR A 236 0.94 -0.09 18.40
CA THR A 236 1.88 -0.08 17.28
C THR A 236 2.73 -1.33 17.25
N ILE A 237 2.75 -2.05 16.13
CA ILE A 237 3.71 -3.11 15.81
C ILE A 237 5.01 -2.45 15.35
N ILE A 238 6.14 -2.88 15.92
CA ILE A 238 7.46 -2.35 15.61
C ILE A 238 8.17 -3.32 14.66
N LEU A 239 8.46 -2.87 13.44
CA LEU A 239 9.34 -3.57 12.52
C LEU A 239 10.77 -3.09 12.71
N ALA A 240 11.58 -3.86 13.44
CA ALA A 240 12.98 -3.55 13.72
C ALA A 240 13.88 -4.06 12.59
N VAL A 241 14.16 -3.18 11.63
CA VAL A 241 14.96 -3.48 10.44
C VAL A 241 16.45 -3.35 10.74
N THR A 242 17.21 -4.40 10.45
CA THR A 242 18.67 -4.46 10.61
C THR A 242 19.30 -5.08 9.36
N ALA A 243 20.44 -4.56 8.91
CA ALA A 243 21.17 -5.15 7.79
C ALA A 243 22.01 -6.35 8.26
N ALA A 244 22.02 -7.42 7.49
CA ALA A 244 22.72 -8.67 7.81
C ALA A 244 24.24 -8.49 7.91
N ASN A 245 24.80 -7.58 7.12
CA ASN A 245 26.22 -7.26 7.11
C ASN A 245 26.68 -6.37 8.28
N THR A 246 25.79 -6.07 9.23
CA THR A 246 26.11 -5.31 10.45
C THR A 246 25.94 -6.19 11.68
N ASP A 247 26.65 -5.87 12.76
CA ASP A 247 26.48 -6.59 14.03
C ASP A 247 25.08 -6.36 14.61
N ILE A 248 24.24 -7.39 14.47
CA ILE A 248 22.84 -7.39 14.92
C ILE A 248 22.74 -7.27 16.44
N ALA A 249 23.71 -7.80 17.20
CA ALA A 249 23.74 -7.66 18.67
C ALA A 249 23.78 -6.20 19.09
N ASN A 250 24.37 -5.34 18.25
CA ASN A 250 24.52 -3.92 18.48
C ASN A 250 23.54 -3.03 17.72
N SER A 251 22.55 -3.62 17.03
CA SER A 251 21.59 -2.90 16.21
C SER A 251 20.82 -1.85 17.02
N ASP A 252 20.86 -0.60 16.55
CA ASP A 252 20.14 0.51 17.19
C ASP A 252 18.63 0.32 17.11
N SER A 253 18.12 -0.36 16.09
CA SER A 253 16.67 -0.60 15.91
C SER A 253 16.11 -1.52 16.99
N LEU A 254 16.83 -2.60 17.32
CA LEU A 254 16.44 -3.53 18.38
C LEU A 254 16.65 -2.94 19.78
N LYS A 255 17.69 -2.12 19.97
CA LYS A 255 17.90 -1.38 21.22
C LYS A 255 16.74 -0.44 21.51
N ILE A 256 16.37 0.39 20.53
CA ILE A 256 15.25 1.34 20.66
C ILE A 256 13.91 0.60 20.82
N ALA A 257 13.68 -0.50 20.10
CA ALA A 257 12.47 -1.29 20.26
C ALA A 257 12.33 -1.86 21.69
N ARG A 258 13.43 -2.37 22.27
CA ARG A 258 13.45 -2.90 23.65
C ARG A 258 13.20 -1.84 24.73
N GLU A 259 13.49 -0.56 24.45
CA GLU A 259 13.18 0.52 25.39
C GLU A 259 11.65 0.70 25.59
N VAL A 260 10.83 0.37 24.58
CA VAL A 260 9.35 0.50 24.61
C VAL A 260 8.59 -0.83 24.59
N ASP A 261 9.27 -1.93 24.26
CA ASP A 261 8.76 -3.30 24.24
C ASP A 261 9.84 -4.29 24.75
N PRO A 262 10.16 -4.27 26.06
CA PRO A 262 11.23 -5.10 26.63
C PRO A 262 11.00 -6.60 26.44
N GLU A 263 9.74 -7.03 26.41
CA GLU A 263 9.36 -8.43 26.22
C GLU A 263 9.29 -8.86 24.74
N GLY A 264 9.44 -7.93 23.79
CA GLY A 264 9.35 -8.21 22.36
C GLY A 264 7.98 -8.76 21.93
N LEU A 265 6.89 -8.34 22.57
CA LEU A 265 5.53 -8.83 22.31
C LEU A 265 4.97 -8.38 20.95
N ARG A 266 5.35 -7.15 20.56
CA ARG A 266 4.87 -6.43 19.38
C ARG A 266 6.01 -5.98 18.46
N THR A 267 7.23 -6.45 18.73
CA THR A 267 8.42 -6.22 17.91
C THR A 267 8.67 -7.43 17.02
N VAL A 268 8.88 -7.20 15.73
CA VAL A 268 9.28 -8.21 14.74
C VAL A 268 10.65 -7.83 14.19
N GLY A 269 11.59 -8.77 14.23
CA GLY A 269 12.93 -8.59 13.69
C GLY A 269 12.93 -8.76 12.18
N VAL A 270 13.48 -7.80 11.45
CA VAL A 270 13.62 -7.90 9.98
C VAL A 270 15.09 -7.78 9.61
N VAL A 271 15.64 -8.84 9.02
CA VAL A 271 17.02 -8.88 8.53
C VAL A 271 17.03 -8.63 7.02
N THR A 272 17.70 -7.57 6.59
CA THR A 272 17.83 -7.18 5.17
C THR A 272 19.27 -7.36 4.68
N LYS A 273 19.52 -7.18 3.38
CA LYS A 273 20.87 -7.23 2.77
C LYS A 273 21.65 -8.52 3.04
N VAL A 274 20.94 -9.66 3.14
CA VAL A 274 21.56 -10.99 3.36
C VAL A 274 22.48 -11.36 2.20
N ASP A 275 22.20 -10.86 1.01
CA ASP A 275 23.02 -10.97 -0.20
C ASP A 275 24.40 -10.28 -0.10
N THR A 276 24.58 -9.37 0.86
CA THR A 276 25.83 -8.61 1.04
C THR A 276 26.75 -9.20 2.12
N LEU A 277 26.42 -10.38 2.65
CA LEU A 277 27.28 -11.08 3.60
C LEU A 277 28.59 -11.50 2.93
N GLU A 278 29.69 -11.37 3.67
CA GLU A 278 31.00 -11.87 3.23
C GLU A 278 30.98 -13.39 3.11
N GLU A 279 31.83 -13.92 2.22
CA GLU A 279 31.91 -15.36 1.99
C GLU A 279 32.37 -16.07 3.27
N GLY A 280 31.53 -17.01 3.76
CA GLY A 280 31.76 -17.71 5.02
C GLY A 280 31.05 -17.10 6.25
N ALA A 281 30.43 -15.93 6.12
CA ALA A 281 29.54 -15.38 7.16
C ALA A 281 28.10 -15.89 6.97
N ASP A 282 27.38 -16.12 8.06
CA ASP A 282 25.96 -16.44 8.04
C ASP A 282 25.16 -15.65 9.09
N CYS A 283 23.87 -15.47 8.86
CA CYS A 283 22.93 -14.88 9.81
C CYS A 283 21.98 -15.94 10.42
N SER A 284 22.35 -17.22 10.38
CA SER A 284 21.48 -18.34 10.73
C SER A 284 21.09 -18.33 12.21
N GLU A 285 22.02 -17.98 13.11
CA GLU A 285 21.76 -17.91 14.54
C GLU A 285 20.82 -16.75 14.91
N VAL A 286 20.84 -15.67 14.13
CA VAL A 286 19.86 -14.58 14.27
C VAL A 286 18.49 -15.05 13.84
N LEU A 287 18.38 -15.64 12.65
CA LEU A 287 17.10 -16.14 12.12
C LEU A 287 16.51 -17.30 12.95
N ARG A 288 17.36 -18.04 13.67
CA ARG A 288 16.95 -19.06 14.66
C ARG A 288 16.57 -18.47 16.01
N ASN A 289 16.50 -17.15 16.14
CA ASN A 289 16.11 -16.44 17.35
C ASN A 289 17.05 -16.69 18.55
N ARG A 290 18.34 -16.97 18.30
CA ARG A 290 19.33 -17.32 19.35
C ARG A 290 20.19 -16.14 19.81
N VAL A 291 20.35 -15.12 18.98
CA VAL A 291 21.17 -13.93 19.29
C VAL A 291 20.35 -12.90 20.05
N ILE A 292 19.19 -12.53 19.51
CA ILE A 292 18.25 -11.59 20.12
C ILE A 292 16.87 -12.27 20.12
N PRO A 293 16.44 -12.85 21.25
CA PRO A 293 15.15 -13.53 21.32
C PRO A 293 14.01 -12.50 21.24
N LEU A 294 13.14 -12.66 20.24
CA LEU A 294 11.86 -11.96 20.09
C LEU A 294 10.70 -12.96 20.18
N LYS A 295 9.57 -12.58 20.79
CA LYS A 295 8.39 -13.48 20.90
C LYS A 295 7.74 -13.77 19.55
N ARG A 296 8.01 -12.93 18.54
CA ARG A 296 7.46 -13.04 17.18
C ARG A 296 8.46 -13.56 16.14
N GLY A 297 9.68 -13.91 16.57
CA GLY A 297 10.79 -14.25 15.68
C GLY A 297 11.54 -13.02 15.19
#